data_AF-A0A0G1XBW8-F1
#
_entry.id   AF-A0A0G1XBW8-F1
#
_cell.length_a   1.000
_cell.length_b   1.000
_cell.length_c   1.000
_cell.angle_alpha   90.00
_cell.angle_beta   90.00
_cell.angle_gamma   90.00
#
_symmetry.space_group_name_H-M   'P 1'
#
loop_
_entity.id
_entity.type
_entity.pdbx_description
1 polymer ?
#
loop_
_entity_poly.entity_id
_entity_poly.type
_entity_poly.pdbx_seq_one_letter_code
_entity_poly.pdbx_strand_id
1 'polypeptide(L)'
;MAIISKVHRGLLGLLEKVLIFVEVILALRLVLKFLTANPDAWIVNLLYQTTQILIWPFNFIFPNAYLGRHLFDVVALSAMIGYLILFFLAQWFLRLIWKE
;
A
#
# COMPACT_ATOMS: atom_id res chain seq x y z
N MET A 1 11.59 -6.89 31.55
CA MET A 1 11.24 -7.73 30.39
C MET A 1 9.79 -7.61 29.90
N ALA A 2 8.76 -7.52 30.76
CA ALA A 2 7.37 -7.46 30.29
C ALA A 2 6.98 -6.19 29.50
N ILE A 3 7.45 -5.01 29.94
CA ILE A 3 7.12 -3.70 29.31
C ILE A 3 7.67 -3.63 27.88
N ILE A 4 8.92 -4.02 27.69
CA ILE A 4 9.62 -4.03 26.41
C ILE A 4 8.88 -4.90 25.38
N SER A 5 8.42 -6.09 25.79
CA SER A 5 7.64 -6.98 24.92
C SER A 5 6.26 -6.40 24.54
N LYS A 6 5.66 -5.59 25.41
CA LYS A 6 4.35 -4.97 25.17
C LYS A 6 4.47 -3.84 24.15
N VAL A 7 5.53 -3.03 24.25
CA VAL A 7 5.84 -1.96 23.31
C VAL A 7 6.12 -2.53 21.92
N HIS A 8 6.98 -3.56 21.82
CA HIS A 8 7.29 -4.22 20.56
C HIS A 8 6.03 -4.76 19.85
N ARG A 9 5.17 -5.48 20.57
CA ARG A 9 3.89 -5.97 20.03
C ARG A 9 2.95 -4.83 19.61
N GLY A 10 2.92 -3.74 20.38
CA GLY A 10 2.13 -2.55 20.05
C GLY A 10 2.57 -1.90 18.73
N LEU A 11 3.88 -1.73 18.54
CA LEU A 11 4.44 -1.16 17.31
C LEU A 11 4.15 -2.03 16.09
N LEU A 12 4.37 -3.34 16.19
CA LEU A 12 4.07 -4.27 15.10
C LEU A 12 2.58 -4.24 14.73
N GLY A 13 1.70 -4.25 15.73
CA GLY A 13 0.25 -4.17 15.49
C GLY A 13 -0.18 -2.85 14.86
N LEU A 14 0.50 -1.73 15.14
CA LEU A 14 0.24 -0.46 14.46
C LEU A 14 0.67 -0.53 12.99
N LEU A 15 1.87 -1.03 12.72
CA LEU A 15 2.40 -1.18 11.36
C LEU A 15 1.51 -2.08 10.49
N GLU A 16 1.03 -3.20 11.05
CA GLU A 16 0.08 -4.09 10.35
C GLU A 16 -1.22 -3.38 10.00
N LYS A 17 -1.79 -2.61 10.93
CA LYS A 17 -3.03 -1.86 10.66
C LYS A 17 -2.86 -0.82 9.56
N VAL A 18 -1.74 -0.10 9.58
CA VAL A 18 -1.41 0.89 8.54
C VAL A 18 -1.23 0.18 7.19
N LEU A 19 -0.49 -0.93 7.16
CA LEU A 19 -0.30 -1.73 5.95
C LEU A 19 -1.64 -2.20 5.39
N ILE A 20 -2.48 -2.84 6.21
CA ILE A 20 -3.81 -3.32 5.78
C ILE A 20 -4.65 -2.17 5.23
N PHE A 21 -4.64 -1.00 5.89
CA PHE A 21 -5.38 0.16 5.41
C PHE A 21 -4.88 0.64 4.04
N VAL A 22 -3.56 0.73 3.84
CA VAL A 22 -2.92 1.10 2.57
C VAL A 22 -3.22 0.06 1.47
N GLU A 23 -3.14 -1.22 1.78
CA GLU A 23 -3.44 -2.30 0.83
C GLU A 23 -4.91 -2.27 0.37
N VAL A 24 -5.84 -2.06 1.31
CA VAL A 24 -7.28 -2.01 1.00
C VAL A 24 -7.61 -0.82 0.11
N ILE A 25 -7.06 0.37 0.39
CA ILE A 25 -7.35 1.57 -0.39
C ILE A 25 -6.73 1.49 -1.80
N LEU A 26 -5.55 0.87 -1.94
CA LEU A 26 -4.92 0.62 -3.24
C LEU A 26 -5.63 -0.48 -4.03
N ALA A 27 -6.09 -1.54 -3.37
CA ALA A 27 -6.91 -2.57 -4.01
C ALA A 27 -8.22 -1.99 -4.55
N LEU A 28 -8.88 -1.10 -3.78
CA LEU A 28 -10.07 -0.39 -4.25
C LEU A 28 -9.76 0.47 -5.48
N ARG A 29 -8.62 1.17 -5.49
CA ARG A 29 -8.15 1.91 -6.68
C ARG A 29 -7.98 0.99 -7.88
N LEU A 30 -7.32 -0.17 -7.71
CA LEU A 30 -7.12 -1.14 -8.79
C LEU A 30 -8.45 -1.60 -9.39
N VAL A 31 -9.41 -1.97 -8.53
CA VAL A 31 -10.75 -2.41 -8.96
C VAL A 31 -11.45 -1.30 -9.74
N LEU A 32 -11.46 -0.06 -9.23
CA LEU A 32 -12.11 1.06 -9.90
C LEU A 32 -11.46 1.43 -11.24
N LYS A 33 -10.13 1.41 -11.33
CA LYS A 33 -9.40 1.66 -12.59
C LYS A 33 -9.69 0.56 -13.62
N PHE A 34 -9.67 -0.70 -13.19
CA PHE A 34 -9.97 -1.85 -14.04
C PHE A 34 -11.41 -1.81 -14.59
N LEU A 35 -12.37 -1.47 -13.73
CA LEU A 35 -13.79 -1.29 -14.11
C LEU A 35 -14.05 0.00 -14.89
N THR A 36 -13.01 0.81 -15.16
CA THR A 36 -13.15 2.09 -15.88
C THR A 36 -14.14 3.03 -15.18
N ALA A 37 -14.08 3.09 -13.84
CA ALA A 37 -14.96 3.94 -13.04
C ALA A 37 -14.80 5.42 -13.43
N ASN A 38 -15.94 6.13 -13.44
CA ASN A 38 -15.99 7.54 -13.83
C ASN A 38 -15.16 8.42 -12.86
N PRO A 39 -14.06 9.06 -13.30
CA PRO A 39 -13.24 9.91 -12.45
C PRO A 39 -13.93 11.21 -12.04
N ASP A 40 -15.02 11.63 -12.69
CA ASP A 40 -15.79 12.82 -12.30
C ASP A 40 -16.70 12.55 -11.09
N ALA A 41 -16.95 11.27 -10.76
CA ALA A 41 -17.66 10.92 -9.56
C ALA A 41 -16.84 11.30 -8.33
N TRP A 42 -17.41 12.11 -7.43
CA TRP A 42 -16.72 12.66 -6.27
C TRP A 42 -15.94 11.61 -5.45
N ILE A 43 -16.55 10.46 -5.16
CA ILE A 43 -15.92 9.39 -4.37
C ILE A 43 -14.73 8.74 -5.09
N VAL A 44 -14.82 8.58 -6.42
CA VAL A 44 -13.75 7.99 -7.25
C VAL A 44 -12.58 8.97 -7.34
N ASN A 45 -12.88 10.25 -7.58
CA ASN A 45 -11.89 11.31 -7.63
C ASN A 45 -11.12 11.41 -6.30
N LEU A 46 -11.86 11.46 -5.18
CA LEU A 46 -11.26 11.52 -3.84
C LEU A 46 -10.30 10.36 -3.61
N LEU A 47 -10.73 9.13 -3.92
CA LEU A 47 -9.89 7.95 -3.78
C LEU A 47 -8.63 8.05 -4.64
N TYR A 48 -8.76 8.43 -5.92
CA TYR A 48 -7.61 8.54 -6.83
C TYR A 48 -6.61 9.60 -6.38
N GLN A 49 -7.07 10.75 -5.87
CA GLN A 49 -6.20 11.79 -5.34
C GLN A 49 -5.47 11.34 -4.07
N THR A 50 -6.19 10.75 -3.11
CA THR A 50 -5.58 10.26 -1.87
C THR A 50 -4.54 9.17 -2.15
N THR A 51 -4.89 8.21 -3.00
CA THR A 51 -3.98 7.12 -3.36
C THR A 51 -2.84 7.56 -4.26
N GLN A 52 -2.94 8.71 -4.94
CA GLN A 52 -1.86 9.23 -5.77
C GLN A 52 -0.58 9.49 -4.96
N ILE A 53 -0.73 9.97 -3.72
CA ILE A 53 0.40 10.24 -2.82
C ILE A 53 1.09 8.91 -2.44
N LEU A 54 0.31 7.84 -2.24
CA LEU A 54 0.83 6.52 -1.90
C LEU A 54 1.60 5.89 -3.06
N ILE A 55 1.07 6.00 -4.29
CA ILE A 55 1.75 5.39 -5.44
C ILE A 55 2.89 6.25 -6.00
N TRP A 56 2.98 7.53 -5.61
CA TRP A 56 3.93 8.49 -6.19
C TRP A 56 5.39 8.01 -6.16
N PRO A 57 5.91 7.41 -5.07
CA PRO A 57 7.28 6.89 -5.03
C PRO A 57 7.53 5.71 -5.99
N PHE A 58 6.47 5.04 -6.44
CA PHE A 58 6.52 3.88 -7.34
C PHE A 58 6.25 4.26 -8.80
N ASN A 59 5.94 5.53 -9.07
CA ASN A 59 5.88 6.02 -10.43
C ASN A 59 7.22 5.75 -11.14
N PHE A 60 7.14 5.41 -12.43
CA PHE A 60 8.30 5.13 -13.29
C PHE A 60 9.04 3.80 -13.05
N ILE A 61 8.69 3.01 -12.03
CA ILE A 61 9.25 1.66 -11.87
C ILE A 61 8.72 0.76 -12.99
N PHE A 62 7.39 0.72 -13.14
CA PHE A 62 6.71 -0.03 -14.18
C PHE A 62 5.63 0.83 -14.83
N PRO A 63 5.55 0.89 -16.17
CA PRO A 63 4.48 1.60 -16.85
C PRO A 63 3.14 0.87 -16.68
N ASN A 64 2.03 1.62 -16.72
CA ASN A 64 0.70 1.03 -16.73
C ASN A 64 0.49 0.16 -17.97
N ALA A 65 -0.27 -0.93 -17.80
CA ALA A 65 -0.57 -1.87 -18.87
C ALA A 65 -2.03 -1.73 -19.32
N TYR A 66 -2.27 -1.99 -20.60
CA TYR A 66 -3.61 -2.06 -21.16
C TYR A 66 -3.96 -3.52 -21.44
N LEU A 67 -5.06 -4.00 -20.86
CA LEU A 67 -5.64 -5.32 -21.12
C LEU A 67 -6.87 -5.12 -22.02
N GLY A 68 -6.63 -5.04 -23.32
CA GLY A 68 -7.65 -4.66 -24.30
C GLY A 68 -8.11 -3.21 -24.08
N ARG A 69 -9.37 -3.02 -23.65
CA ARG A 69 -9.93 -1.69 -23.34
C ARG A 69 -9.77 -1.28 -21.88
N HIS A 70 -9.33 -2.20 -21.01
CA HIS A 70 -9.21 -1.93 -19.58
C HIS A 70 -7.79 -1.46 -19.24
N LEU A 71 -7.71 -0.41 -18.42
CA LEU A 71 -6.44 0.07 -17.87
C LEU A 71 -6.12 -0.72 -16.60
N PHE A 72 -4.97 -1.38 -16.59
CA PHE A 72 -4.43 -2.04 -15.43
C PHE A 72 -3.35 -1.15 -14.80
N ASP A 73 -3.63 -0.65 -13.59
CA ASP A 73 -2.75 0.28 -12.87
C ASP A 73 -1.59 -0.50 -12.22
N VAL A 74 -0.60 -0.84 -13.05
CA VAL A 74 0.60 -1.58 -12.64
C VAL A 74 1.38 -0.81 -11.58
N VAL A 75 1.34 0.52 -11.61
CA VAL A 75 2.01 1.36 -10.60
C VAL A 75 1.40 1.11 -9.22
N ALA A 76 0.07 1.10 -9.11
CA ALA A 76 -0.59 0.79 -7.84
C ALA A 76 -0.31 -0.65 -7.36
N LEU A 77 -0.28 -1.63 -8.27
CA LEU A 77 0.11 -3.00 -7.93
C LEU A 77 1.56 -3.08 -7.43
N SER A 78 2.46 -2.31 -8.04
CA SER A 78 3.87 -2.22 -7.64
C SER A 78 4.02 -1.59 -6.26
N ALA A 79 3.20 -0.57 -5.96
CA ALA A 79 3.16 0.04 -4.64
C ALA A 79 2.70 -0.97 -3.56
N MET A 80 1.65 -1.75 -3.84
CA MET A 80 1.18 -2.80 -2.91
C MET A 80 2.29 -3.82 -2.58
N ILE A 81 2.93 -4.36 -3.62
CA ILE A 81 4.06 -5.29 -3.45
C ILE A 81 5.21 -4.61 -2.69
N GLY A 82 5.51 -3.35 -3.02
CA GLY A 82 6.55 -2.57 -2.37
C GLY A 82 6.29 -2.36 -0.88
N TYR A 83 5.06 -2.05 -0.49
CA TYR A 83 4.70 -1.86 0.92
C TYR A 83 4.76 -3.16 1.72
N LEU A 84 4.37 -4.30 1.13
CA LEU A 84 4.56 -5.61 1.75
C LEU A 84 6.05 -5.88 2.01
N ILE A 85 6.92 -5.62 1.02
CA ILE A 85 8.37 -5.77 1.18
C ILE A 85 8.90 -4.86 2.29
N LEU A 86 8.54 -3.57 2.26
CA LEU A 86 8.96 -2.59 3.28
C LEU A 86 8.51 -2.99 4.68
N PHE A 87 7.31 -3.54 4.82
CA PHE A 87 6.82 -4.05 6.09
C PHE A 87 7.68 -5.22 6.61
N PHE A 88 7.99 -6.21 5.76
CA PHE A 88 8.85 -7.32 6.17
C PHE A 88 10.28 -6.86 6.52
N LEU A 89 10.82 -5.89 5.77
CA LEU A 89 12.12 -5.28 6.09
C LEU A 89 12.07 -4.54 7.42
N ALA A 90 11.02 -3.77 7.70
CA ALA A 90 10.83 -3.08 8.97
C ALA A 90 10.72 -4.09 10.13
N GLN A 91 9.96 -5.17 9.96
CA GLN A 91 9.88 -6.24 10.97
C GLN A 91 11.23 -6.91 11.21
N TRP A 92 11.97 -7.20 10.14
CA TRP A 92 13.30 -7.79 10.25
C TRP A 92 14.25 -6.87 11.01
N PHE A 93 14.25 -5.58 10.68
CA PHE A 93 15.08 -4.58 11.34
C PHE A 93 14.72 -4.39 12.82
N LEU A 94 13.42 -4.34 13.14
CA LEU A 94 12.95 -4.27 14.53
C LEU A 94 13.41 -5.48 15.35
N ARG A 95 13.37 -6.68 14.76
CA ARG A 95 13.86 -7.91 15.42
C ARG A 95 15.37 -7.88 15.64
N LEU A 96 16.13 -7.26 14.74
CA LEU A 96 17.59 -7.14 14.89
C LEU A 96 17.96 -6.24 16.07
N ILE A 97 17.32 -5.08 16.19
CA ILE A 97 17.56 -4.13 17.29
C ILE A 97 17.14 -4.71 18.64
N TRP A 98 16.06 -5.50 18.67
CA TRP A 98 15.53 -6.07 19.90
C TRP A 98 16.20 -7.37 20.34
N LYS A 99 17.23 -7.83 19.61
CA LYS A 99 17.93 -9.10 19.89
C LYS A 99 19.07 -8.97 20.92
N GLU A 100 19.17 -7.86 21.63
CA GLU A 100 19.95 -7.69 22.86
C GLU A 100 19.03 -7.64 24.09
#